data_AF-A0A963RM88-F1
#
_entry.id   AF-A0A963RM88-F1
#
_cell.length_a   1.000
_cell.length_b   1.000
_cell.length_c   1.000
_cell.angle_alpha   90.00
_cell.angle_beta   90.00
_cell.angle_gamma   90.00
#
_symmetry.space_group_name_H-M   'P 1'
#
loop_
_entity.id
_entity.type
_entity.pdbx_description
1 polymer ?
#
loop_
_entity_poly.entity_id
_entity_poly.type
_entity_poly.pdbx_seq_one_letter_code
_entity_poly.pdbx_strand_id
1 'polypeptide(L)'
;CGGAALDGSRRYYFGGSQGGILGASLMALTTDIERGLLAVPGQSYNLLLNRSVNFDPFAAQIYARYNWNALDMQMNLALIQGLWDRAEPTGYSKYIRSNRLPGTPPHEVLIQVSRADHQVTNLGAHIMARTIGGVVNLAPTIRDVWGLEVVAGRHRGSAMLEIDFGNPDPPLTNIPHWGDDMPDPHGRATELRNIGATLGSFYATGVAENPCDGPCDADDLL
;
A
#
# COMPACT_ATOMS: atom_id res chain seq x y z
N CYS A 1 12.20 33.70 -20.52
CA CYS A 1 12.06 32.26 -20.25
C CYS A 1 11.50 32.09 -18.84
N GLY A 2 10.18 31.98 -18.69
CA GLY A 2 9.55 31.73 -17.38
C GLY A 2 9.70 30.27 -17.01
N GLY A 3 10.92 29.85 -16.64
CA GLY A 3 11.26 28.47 -16.35
C GLY A 3 10.35 27.82 -15.29
N ALA A 4 10.43 26.50 -15.16
CA ALA A 4 9.68 25.76 -14.15
C ALA A 4 9.93 26.37 -12.75
N ALA A 5 8.88 26.96 -12.17
CA ALA A 5 8.91 27.51 -10.82
C ALA A 5 8.48 26.39 -9.86
N LEU A 6 9.44 25.85 -9.11
CA LEU A 6 9.16 24.88 -8.04
C LEU A 6 8.79 25.64 -6.76
N ASP A 7 7.62 25.37 -6.20
CA ASP A 7 7.23 25.86 -4.87
C ASP A 7 7.87 24.97 -3.79
N GLY A 8 9.04 25.36 -3.30
CA GLY A 8 9.77 24.62 -2.27
C GLY A 8 9.07 24.55 -0.92
N SER A 9 7.94 25.24 -0.72
CA SER A 9 7.13 25.12 0.50
C SER A 9 6.17 23.93 0.48
N ARG A 10 5.96 23.31 -0.70
CA ARG A 10 5.07 22.15 -0.87
C ARG A 10 5.89 20.91 -1.20
N ARG A 11 5.84 19.92 -0.32
CA ARG A 11 6.55 18.64 -0.47
C ARG A 11 5.57 17.52 -0.18
N TYR A 12 5.50 16.59 -1.11
CA TYR A 12 4.61 15.44 -1.06
C TYR A 12 5.38 14.19 -1.37
N TYR A 13 4.93 13.06 -0.81
CA TYR A 13 5.50 11.77 -1.13
C TYR A 13 4.59 11.01 -2.11
N PHE A 14 5.20 10.35 -3.08
CA PHE A 14 4.56 9.33 -3.90
C PHE A 14 5.50 8.14 -3.96
N GLY A 15 4.98 6.95 -3.64
CA GLY A 15 5.70 5.70 -3.80
C GLY A 15 4.76 4.59 -4.24
N GLY A 16 5.09 3.93 -5.36
CA GLY A 16 4.42 2.72 -5.81
C GLY A 16 5.24 1.48 -5.45
N SER A 17 4.58 0.34 -5.21
CA SER A 17 5.23 -0.95 -5.00
C SER A 17 6.21 -0.91 -3.81
N GLN A 18 7.47 -1.25 -4.02
CA GLN A 18 8.56 -1.13 -3.04
C GLN A 18 8.65 0.29 -2.44
N GLY A 19 8.36 1.31 -3.24
CA GLY A 19 8.23 2.70 -2.77
C GLY A 19 6.98 2.91 -1.91
N GLY A 20 5.85 2.29 -2.23
CA GLY A 20 4.66 2.34 -1.37
C GLY A 20 4.89 1.65 -0.02
N ILE A 21 5.60 0.52 -0.03
CA ILE A 21 6.05 -0.20 1.17
C ILE A 21 6.98 0.72 1.97
N LEU A 22 8.21 0.98 1.51
CA LEU A 22 9.20 1.74 2.30
C LEU A 22 8.80 3.20 2.51
N GLY A 23 7.90 3.72 1.68
CA GLY A 23 7.26 5.00 1.83
C GLY A 23 6.50 5.13 3.15
N ALA A 24 5.92 4.05 3.67
CA ALA A 24 5.33 4.08 5.01
C ALA A 24 6.39 4.34 6.10
N SER A 25 7.58 3.76 5.98
CA SER A 25 8.71 4.08 6.87
C SER A 25 9.16 5.53 6.71
N LEU A 26 9.26 6.02 5.47
CA LEU A 26 9.61 7.42 5.19
C LEU A 26 8.59 8.39 5.81
N MET A 27 7.30 8.13 5.60
CA MET A 27 6.21 8.95 6.15
C MET A 27 6.15 8.91 7.69
N ALA A 28 6.79 7.94 8.35
CA ALA A 28 6.94 7.97 9.80
C ALA A 28 8.15 8.81 10.28
N LEU A 29 9.09 9.11 9.38
CA LEU A 29 10.42 9.68 9.70
C LEU A 29 10.63 11.09 9.17
N THR A 30 10.02 11.45 8.05
CA THR A 30 10.17 12.77 7.41
C THR A 30 9.72 13.89 8.35
N THR A 31 10.38 15.03 8.22
CA THR A 31 10.06 16.26 8.97
C THR A 31 9.56 17.38 8.06
N ASP A 32 9.53 17.14 6.76
CA ASP A 32 9.35 18.14 5.73
C ASP A 32 8.24 17.80 4.73
N ILE A 33 7.73 16.58 4.77
CA ILE A 33 6.54 16.12 4.04
C ILE A 33 5.44 15.88 5.06
N GLU A 34 4.20 16.26 4.77
CA GLU A 34 3.06 15.97 5.65
C GLU A 34 2.07 14.98 5.02
N ARG A 35 2.12 14.80 3.69
CA ARG A 35 1.12 14.02 2.95
C ARG A 35 1.77 13.15 1.88
N GLY A 36 1.38 11.88 1.84
CA GLY A 36 1.96 10.89 0.93
C GLY A 36 0.93 9.94 0.31
N LEU A 37 1.16 9.54 -0.94
CA LEU A 37 0.50 8.37 -1.53
C LEU A 37 1.38 7.14 -1.36
N LEU A 38 0.78 6.09 -0.82
CA LEU A 38 1.32 4.74 -0.78
C LEU A 38 0.52 3.91 -1.79
N ALA A 39 1.06 3.75 -3.00
CA ALA A 39 0.42 3.02 -4.10
C ALA A 39 0.87 1.56 -4.12
N VAL A 40 -0.10 0.65 -4.22
CA VAL A 40 0.06 -0.81 -4.11
C VAL A 40 1.03 -1.25 -2.98
N PRO A 41 0.86 -0.74 -1.74
CA PRO A 41 1.78 -1.01 -0.64
C PRO A 41 1.39 -2.27 0.15
N GLY A 42 2.24 -2.66 1.10
CA GLY A 42 1.91 -3.72 2.05
C GLY A 42 2.94 -3.86 3.17
N GLN A 43 2.55 -4.52 4.26
CA GLN A 43 3.44 -4.94 5.34
C GLN A 43 2.90 -6.23 5.97
N SER A 44 3.70 -7.09 6.59
CA SER A 44 5.15 -7.12 6.73
C SER A 44 5.82 -7.94 5.63
N TYR A 45 7.12 -7.78 5.37
CA TYR A 45 7.84 -8.60 4.37
C TYR A 45 7.67 -10.11 4.54
N ASN A 46 7.74 -10.64 5.76
CA ASN A 46 7.51 -12.08 5.97
C ASN A 46 6.12 -12.56 5.51
N LEU A 47 5.11 -11.68 5.53
CA LEU A 47 3.78 -11.97 5.00
C LEU A 47 3.74 -11.85 3.47
N LEU A 48 4.41 -10.82 2.93
CA LEU A 48 4.38 -10.51 1.50
C LEU A 48 5.14 -11.54 0.66
N LEU A 49 6.33 -11.96 1.11
CA LEU A 49 7.25 -12.74 0.27
C LEU A 49 6.65 -14.05 -0.23
N ASN A 50 6.00 -14.83 0.64
CA ASN A 50 5.37 -16.09 0.20
C ASN A 50 4.14 -15.90 -0.68
N ARG A 51 3.62 -14.68 -0.80
CA ARG A 51 2.45 -14.33 -1.61
C ARG A 51 2.81 -13.50 -2.85
N SER A 52 4.09 -13.36 -3.14
CA SER A 52 4.59 -12.48 -4.19
C SER A 52 5.22 -13.29 -5.31
N VAL A 53 4.78 -13.08 -6.55
CA VAL A 53 5.46 -13.64 -7.74
C VAL A 53 6.91 -13.13 -7.86
N ASN A 54 7.22 -11.96 -7.29
CA ASN A 54 8.58 -11.41 -7.27
C ASN A 54 9.53 -12.22 -6.37
N PHE A 55 9.00 -13.05 -5.46
CA PHE A 55 9.82 -13.90 -4.61
C PHE A 55 10.18 -15.23 -5.28
N ASP A 56 9.46 -15.65 -6.32
CA ASP A 56 9.72 -16.90 -7.04
C ASP A 56 11.18 -17.13 -7.45
N PRO A 57 11.93 -16.13 -7.97
CA PRO A 57 13.32 -16.32 -8.37
C PRO A 57 14.28 -16.54 -7.21
N PHE A 58 13.85 -16.28 -5.96
CA PHE A 58 14.62 -16.48 -4.73
C PHE A 58 14.10 -17.68 -3.94
N ALA A 59 12.80 -17.95 -4.03
CA ALA A 59 12.12 -18.99 -3.27
C ALA A 59 12.75 -20.36 -3.54
N ALA A 60 12.99 -20.73 -4.79
CA ALA A 60 13.54 -22.04 -5.13
C ALA A 60 14.90 -22.32 -4.44
N GLN A 61 15.82 -21.35 -4.45
CA GLN A 61 17.16 -21.48 -3.87
C GLN A 61 17.12 -21.44 -2.34
N ILE A 62 16.20 -20.68 -1.76
CA ILE A 62 16.02 -20.63 -0.29
C ILE A 62 15.39 -21.94 0.17
N TYR A 63 14.24 -22.32 -0.39
CA TYR A 63 13.49 -23.52 0.01
C TYR A 63 14.30 -24.80 -0.18
N ALA A 64 15.12 -24.89 -1.22
CA ALA A 64 16.00 -26.05 -1.44
C ALA A 64 16.97 -26.29 -0.28
N ARG A 65 17.38 -25.26 0.47
CA ARG A 65 18.29 -25.39 1.63
C ARG A 65 17.63 -26.00 2.86
N TYR A 66 16.31 -26.15 2.82
CA TYR A 66 15.49 -26.58 3.95
C TYR A 66 14.47 -27.64 3.49
N ASN A 67 14.85 -28.47 2.52
CA ASN A 67 14.06 -29.60 2.02
C ASN A 67 12.63 -29.24 1.61
N TRP A 68 12.42 -28.02 1.11
CA TRP A 68 11.09 -27.52 0.72
C TRP A 68 10.06 -27.54 1.86
N ASN A 69 10.52 -27.49 3.11
CA ASN A 69 9.64 -27.46 4.28
C ASN A 69 9.02 -26.05 4.46
N ALA A 70 7.71 -25.96 4.29
CA ALA A 70 7.00 -24.69 4.42
C ALA A 70 7.02 -24.11 5.85
N LEU A 71 6.99 -24.96 6.87
CA LEU A 71 7.04 -24.53 8.28
C LEU A 71 8.40 -23.90 8.61
N ASP A 72 9.48 -24.55 8.20
CA ASP A 72 10.83 -23.99 8.37
C ASP A 72 10.94 -22.63 7.68
N MET A 73 10.22 -22.40 6.58
CA MET A 73 10.31 -21.12 5.85
C MET A 73 9.60 -20.02 6.59
N GLN A 74 8.44 -20.34 7.17
CA GLN A 74 7.77 -19.39 8.06
C GLN A 74 8.65 -19.04 9.26
N MET A 75 9.34 -20.01 9.86
CA MET A 75 10.27 -19.76 10.96
C MET A 75 11.45 -18.88 10.53
N ASN A 76 12.09 -19.18 9.39
CA ASN A 76 13.20 -18.38 8.87
C ASN A 76 12.78 -16.94 8.56
N LEU A 77 11.65 -16.75 7.87
CA LEU A 77 11.13 -15.42 7.56
C LEU A 77 10.75 -14.64 8.82
N ALA A 78 10.16 -15.30 9.83
CA ALA A 78 9.87 -14.68 11.11
C ALA A 78 11.15 -14.25 11.87
N LEU A 79 12.22 -15.05 11.82
CA LEU A 79 13.52 -14.69 12.43
C LEU A 79 14.17 -13.48 11.71
N ILE A 80 14.14 -13.47 10.38
CA ILE A 80 14.72 -12.39 9.58
C ILE A 80 13.89 -11.11 9.69
N GLN A 81 12.57 -11.21 9.88
CA GLN A 81 11.67 -10.07 10.02
C GLN A 81 12.15 -9.08 11.09
N GLY A 82 12.65 -9.56 12.23
CA GLY A 82 13.19 -8.69 13.29
C GLY A 82 14.39 -7.84 12.85
N LEU A 83 15.16 -8.28 11.85
CA LEU A 83 16.22 -7.48 11.24
C LEU A 83 15.63 -6.42 10.30
N TRP A 84 14.60 -6.77 9.53
CA TRP A 84 13.95 -5.86 8.59
C TRP A 84 13.10 -4.79 9.26
N ASP A 85 12.52 -5.05 10.44
CA ASP A 85 11.74 -4.08 11.22
C ASP A 85 12.51 -2.77 11.48
N ARG A 86 13.85 -2.79 11.39
CA ARG A 86 14.71 -1.61 11.50
C ARG A 86 14.57 -0.63 10.33
N ALA A 87 14.01 -1.06 9.20
CA ALA A 87 13.86 -0.25 7.98
C ALA A 87 12.47 -0.37 7.33
N GLU A 88 11.76 -1.48 7.54
CA GLU A 88 10.49 -1.77 6.87
C GLU A 88 9.26 -1.33 7.67
N PRO A 89 8.09 -1.19 7.04
CA PRO A 89 6.93 -0.51 7.62
C PRO A 89 6.41 -1.09 8.93
N THR A 90 6.59 -2.37 9.22
CA THR A 90 6.10 -2.98 10.47
C THR A 90 6.71 -2.32 11.71
N GLY A 91 7.96 -1.86 11.61
CA GLY A 91 8.61 -1.09 12.66
C GLY A 91 8.14 0.36 12.77
N TYR A 92 7.53 0.93 11.72
CA TYR A 92 7.37 2.38 11.56
C TYR A 92 5.93 2.87 11.34
N SER A 93 5.05 2.12 10.68
CA SER A 93 3.74 2.59 10.19
C SER A 93 2.82 3.08 11.30
N LYS A 94 2.90 2.49 12.50
CA LYS A 94 2.18 2.94 13.70
C LYS A 94 2.58 4.34 14.19
N TYR A 95 3.70 4.89 13.71
CA TYR A 95 4.21 6.21 14.07
C TYR A 95 3.84 7.32 13.07
N ILE A 96 3.13 6.99 11.98
CA ILE A 96 2.78 7.96 10.93
C ILE A 96 1.88 9.10 11.45
N ARG A 97 0.86 8.77 12.26
CA ARG A 97 -0.22 9.72 12.61
C ARG A 97 -0.22 10.17 14.07
N SER A 98 -0.67 9.30 14.96
CA SER A 98 -1.03 9.68 16.33
C SER A 98 0.09 9.42 17.33
N ASN A 99 0.81 8.29 17.19
CA ASN A 99 1.91 7.89 18.07
C ASN A 99 3.25 8.25 17.43
N ARG A 100 3.57 9.54 17.27
CA ARG A 100 4.69 10.00 16.42
C ARG A 100 6.08 9.78 17.03
N LEU A 101 7.10 9.69 16.18
CA LEU A 101 8.50 9.74 16.61
C LEU A 101 8.89 11.17 17.03
N PRO A 102 9.89 11.35 17.91
CA PRO A 102 10.33 12.68 18.34
C PRO A 102 10.71 13.59 17.16
N GLY A 103 10.18 14.81 17.15
CA GLY A 103 10.51 15.82 16.13
C GLY A 103 9.82 15.63 14.76
N THR A 104 8.89 14.67 14.64
CA THR A 104 8.14 14.43 13.38
C THR A 104 6.74 15.05 13.44
N PRO A 105 6.23 15.71 12.37
CA PRO A 105 4.85 16.19 12.31
C PRO A 105 3.86 15.01 12.21
N PRO A 106 2.55 15.23 12.43
CA PRO A 106 1.55 14.25 12.01
C PRO A 106 1.50 14.20 10.50
N HIS A 107 1.43 12.99 9.96
CA HIS A 107 1.32 12.77 8.53
C HIS A 107 -0.06 12.23 8.17
N GLU A 108 -0.47 12.41 6.92
CA GLU A 108 -1.65 11.75 6.36
C GLU A 108 -1.23 10.98 5.12
N VAL A 109 -1.78 9.78 4.94
CA VAL A 109 -1.50 8.94 3.77
C VAL A 109 -2.77 8.53 3.06
N LEU A 110 -2.72 8.57 1.74
CA LEU A 110 -3.68 7.88 0.89
C LEU A 110 -3.07 6.52 0.52
N ILE A 111 -3.82 5.45 0.72
CA ILE A 111 -3.42 4.08 0.37
C ILE A 111 -4.23 3.68 -0.86
N GLN A 112 -3.56 3.46 -1.98
CA GLN A 112 -4.19 2.99 -3.21
C GLN A 112 -3.87 1.51 -3.39
N VAL A 113 -4.89 0.66 -3.42
CA VAL A 113 -4.76 -0.80 -3.49
C VAL A 113 -5.35 -1.29 -4.81
N SER A 114 -4.59 -2.07 -5.57
CA SER A 114 -5.14 -2.85 -6.69
C SER A 114 -5.62 -4.18 -6.14
N ARG A 115 -6.92 -4.52 -6.29
CA ARG A 115 -7.44 -5.83 -5.87
C ARG A 115 -6.73 -6.94 -6.65
N ALA A 116 -6.46 -8.07 -5.98
CA ALA A 116 -5.84 -9.27 -6.58
C ALA A 116 -4.43 -9.01 -7.14
N ASP A 117 -3.69 -8.09 -6.54
CA ASP A 117 -2.28 -7.82 -6.83
C ASP A 117 -1.40 -9.08 -6.67
N HIS A 118 -0.65 -9.45 -7.71
CA HIS A 118 0.18 -10.66 -7.72
C HIS A 118 1.51 -10.49 -6.98
N GLN A 119 1.94 -9.25 -6.76
CA GLN A 119 3.25 -8.91 -6.20
C GLN A 119 3.17 -8.52 -4.72
N VAL A 120 2.11 -7.83 -4.32
CA VAL A 120 1.91 -7.31 -2.96
C VAL A 120 0.48 -7.61 -2.52
N THR A 121 0.33 -8.66 -1.70
CA THR A 121 -0.99 -9.08 -1.22
C THR A 121 -1.77 -7.94 -0.54
N ASN A 122 -3.06 -7.81 -0.88
CA ASN A 122 -3.93 -6.80 -0.28
C ASN A 122 -4.05 -6.94 1.25
N LEU A 123 -3.87 -8.16 1.79
CA LEU A 123 -3.83 -8.38 3.23
C LEU A 123 -2.75 -7.52 3.90
N GLY A 124 -1.61 -7.33 3.23
CA GLY A 124 -0.54 -6.48 3.73
C GLY A 124 -0.91 -5.00 3.74
N ALA A 125 -1.61 -4.52 2.71
CA ALA A 125 -2.15 -3.16 2.68
C ALA A 125 -3.17 -2.92 3.80
N HIS A 126 -4.04 -3.90 4.05
CA HIS A 126 -5.04 -3.81 5.12
C HIS A 126 -4.42 -3.81 6.51
N ILE A 127 -3.40 -4.64 6.74
CA ILE A 127 -2.62 -4.62 7.98
C ILE A 127 -1.97 -3.25 8.14
N MET A 128 -1.36 -2.71 7.09
CA MET A 128 -0.80 -1.36 7.09
C MET A 128 -1.83 -0.29 7.49
N ALA A 129 -2.97 -0.25 6.82
CA ALA A 129 -4.04 0.71 7.11
C ALA A 129 -4.49 0.64 8.58
N ARG A 130 -4.71 -0.57 9.10
CA ARG A 130 -5.09 -0.77 10.51
C ARG A 130 -3.99 -0.36 11.48
N THR A 131 -2.73 -0.65 11.18
CA THR A 131 -1.58 -0.29 12.04
C THR A 131 -1.34 1.22 12.08
N ILE A 132 -1.55 1.93 10.96
CA ILE A 132 -1.45 3.40 10.90
C ILE A 132 -2.48 4.06 11.82
N GLY A 133 -3.69 3.49 11.88
CA GLY A 133 -4.77 3.97 12.71
C GLY A 133 -5.52 5.18 12.11
N GLY A 134 -6.84 5.15 12.23
CA GLY A 134 -7.72 6.21 11.70
C GLY A 134 -7.66 6.37 10.18
N VAL A 135 -7.25 5.33 9.45
CA VAL A 135 -7.43 5.22 8.00
C VAL A 135 -8.85 4.75 7.73
N VAL A 136 -9.59 5.49 6.91
CA VAL A 136 -10.94 5.11 6.47
C VAL A 136 -10.91 4.45 5.10
N ASN A 137 -11.87 3.58 4.80
CA ASN A 137 -12.10 3.02 3.46
C ASN A 137 -13.12 3.91 2.72
N LEU A 138 -12.74 4.46 1.57
CA LEU A 138 -13.56 5.41 0.84
C LEU A 138 -14.68 4.69 0.09
N ALA A 139 -15.92 5.05 0.38
CA ALA A 139 -17.10 4.51 -0.26
C ALA A 139 -17.42 5.26 -1.58
N PRO A 140 -18.04 4.59 -2.56
CA PRO A 140 -18.46 3.18 -2.52
C PRO A 140 -17.27 2.20 -2.58
N THR A 141 -17.30 1.12 -1.79
CA THR A 141 -16.21 0.14 -1.72
C THR A 141 -16.48 -1.06 -2.63
N ILE A 142 -15.44 -1.63 -3.25
CA ILE A 142 -15.57 -2.85 -4.08
C ILE A 142 -15.84 -4.11 -3.24
N ARG A 143 -15.49 -4.08 -1.96
CA ARG A 143 -15.71 -5.15 -0.98
C ARG A 143 -15.61 -4.63 0.45
N ASP A 144 -16.09 -5.42 1.39
CA ASP A 144 -15.89 -5.16 2.82
C ASP A 144 -14.44 -5.44 3.23
N VAL A 145 -13.85 -4.50 3.97
CA VAL A 145 -12.50 -4.66 4.54
C VAL A 145 -12.60 -4.59 6.06
N TRP A 146 -12.30 -5.70 6.72
CA TRP A 146 -12.42 -5.79 8.16
C TRP A 146 -11.56 -4.75 8.90
N GLY A 147 -12.15 -4.14 9.92
CA GLY A 147 -11.44 -3.25 10.84
C GLY A 147 -11.10 -1.86 10.29
N LEU A 148 -11.70 -1.45 9.17
CA LEU A 148 -11.64 -0.09 8.64
C LEU A 148 -13.03 0.52 8.62
N GLU A 149 -13.15 1.77 9.09
CA GLU A 149 -14.39 2.54 8.98
C GLU A 149 -14.64 2.88 7.50
N VAL A 150 -15.89 2.77 7.04
CA VAL A 150 -16.28 3.12 5.67
C VAL A 150 -16.88 4.53 5.65
N VAL A 151 -16.33 5.43 4.83
CA VAL A 151 -16.77 6.83 4.73
C VAL A 151 -17.13 7.18 3.29
N ALA A 152 -18.33 7.71 3.09
CA ALA A 152 -18.77 8.22 1.79
C ALA A 152 -18.43 9.71 1.61
N GLY A 153 -18.10 10.10 0.38
CA GLY A 153 -17.79 11.47 0.02
C GLY A 153 -16.45 11.96 0.54
N ARG A 154 -16.37 13.25 0.86
CA ARG A 154 -15.13 13.95 1.22
C ARG A 154 -14.68 13.59 2.63
N HIS A 155 -13.48 13.05 2.76
CA HIS A 155 -12.83 12.75 4.03
C HIS A 155 -11.53 13.54 4.21
N ARG A 156 -11.34 14.17 5.38
CA ARG A 156 -10.09 14.84 5.74
C ARG A 156 -9.24 13.93 6.61
N GLY A 157 -8.08 13.53 6.10
CA GLY A 157 -7.14 12.64 6.76
C GLY A 157 -6.82 11.41 5.92
N SER A 158 -6.15 10.44 6.52
CA SER A 158 -5.73 9.21 5.87
C SER A 158 -6.91 8.38 5.40
N ALA A 159 -6.79 7.86 4.20
CA ALA A 159 -7.83 7.08 3.56
C ALA A 159 -7.24 5.95 2.72
N MET A 160 -8.07 4.98 2.39
CA MET A 160 -7.76 3.86 1.51
C MET A 160 -8.79 3.81 0.39
N LEU A 161 -8.31 3.52 -0.83
CA LEU A 161 -9.10 3.29 -2.02
C LEU A 161 -8.66 1.95 -2.63
N GLU A 162 -9.60 1.02 -2.82
CA GLU A 162 -9.36 -0.21 -3.58
C GLU A 162 -9.96 -0.12 -4.98
N ILE A 163 -9.25 -0.67 -5.95
CA ILE A 163 -9.62 -0.63 -7.36
C ILE A 163 -9.71 -2.06 -7.87
N ASP A 164 -10.82 -2.40 -8.53
CA ASP A 164 -11.01 -3.70 -9.17
C ASP A 164 -10.62 -3.65 -10.65
N PHE A 165 -9.71 -4.53 -11.05
CA PHE A 165 -9.27 -4.66 -12.44
C PHE A 165 -9.95 -5.84 -13.17
N GLY A 166 -10.89 -6.52 -12.51
CA GLY A 166 -11.64 -7.66 -13.05
C GLY A 166 -10.98 -9.01 -12.79
N ASN A 167 -9.81 -9.02 -12.14
CA ASN A 167 -9.06 -10.23 -11.82
C ASN A 167 -9.85 -11.16 -10.87
N PRO A 168 -9.64 -12.48 -10.91
CA PRO A 168 -10.23 -13.43 -9.98
C PRO A 168 -9.83 -13.14 -8.52
N ASP A 169 -10.53 -13.75 -7.57
CA ASP A 169 -10.15 -13.61 -6.16
C ASP A 169 -8.75 -14.18 -5.88
N PRO A 170 -7.95 -13.51 -5.02
CA PRO A 170 -6.64 -14.01 -4.61
C PRO A 170 -6.75 -15.33 -3.82
N PRO A 171 -5.69 -16.16 -3.83
CA PRO A 171 -5.70 -17.42 -3.10
C PRO A 171 -5.85 -17.18 -1.60
N LEU A 172 -6.62 -18.04 -0.93
CA LEU A 172 -6.74 -18.01 0.53
C LEU A 172 -5.49 -18.57 1.24
N THR A 173 -4.66 -19.33 0.52
CA THR A 173 -3.45 -19.98 1.02
C THR A 173 -2.23 -19.05 0.94
N ASN A 174 -1.12 -19.46 1.58
CA ASN A 174 0.12 -18.69 1.61
C ASN A 174 0.98 -18.91 0.35
N ILE A 175 0.43 -18.56 -0.81
CA ILE A 175 1.08 -18.68 -2.12
C ILE A 175 0.84 -17.41 -2.95
N PRO A 176 1.67 -17.13 -3.97
CA PRO A 176 1.38 -16.11 -4.96
C PRO A 176 0.15 -16.47 -5.80
N HIS A 177 -0.38 -15.49 -6.52
CA HIS A 177 -1.57 -15.66 -7.37
C HIS A 177 -1.25 -16.34 -8.72
N TRP A 178 -0.46 -17.42 -8.72
CA TRP A 178 0.02 -18.10 -9.93
C TRP A 178 -1.07 -18.59 -10.90
N GLY A 179 -2.29 -18.81 -10.39
CA GLY A 179 -3.41 -19.30 -11.19
C GLY A 179 -4.22 -18.21 -11.88
N ASP A 180 -3.84 -16.93 -11.72
CA ASP A 180 -4.44 -15.83 -12.45
C ASP A 180 -3.65 -15.52 -13.72
N ASP A 181 -4.28 -15.77 -14.87
CA ASP A 181 -3.69 -15.53 -16.20
C ASP A 181 -4.00 -14.11 -16.72
N MET A 182 -4.79 -13.30 -16.00
CA MET A 182 -5.03 -11.91 -16.35
C MET A 182 -3.81 -11.03 -16.08
N PRO A 183 -3.69 -9.85 -16.73
CA PRO A 183 -2.63 -8.90 -16.43
C PRO A 183 -2.59 -8.53 -14.94
N ASP A 184 -1.39 -8.56 -14.37
CA ASP A 184 -1.15 -8.31 -12.94
C ASP A 184 -1.61 -6.89 -12.54
N PRO A 185 -2.59 -6.76 -11.63
CA PRO A 185 -3.11 -5.48 -11.15
C PRO A 185 -2.04 -4.56 -10.54
N HIS A 186 -0.92 -5.10 -10.07
CA HIS A 186 0.16 -4.35 -9.44
C HIS A 186 0.71 -3.26 -10.37
N GLY A 187 1.10 -3.63 -11.59
CA GLY A 187 1.67 -2.71 -12.58
C GLY A 187 0.61 -1.77 -13.16
N ARG A 188 -0.64 -2.22 -13.21
CA ARG A 188 -1.78 -1.46 -13.74
C ARG A 188 -2.13 -0.23 -12.92
N ALA A 189 -1.68 -0.15 -11.66
CA ALA A 189 -1.77 1.07 -10.86
C ALA A 189 -1.14 2.30 -11.55
N THR A 190 -0.15 2.09 -12.43
CA THR A 190 0.48 3.16 -13.21
C THR A 190 -0.36 3.64 -14.40
N GLU A 191 -1.40 2.89 -14.78
CA GLU A 191 -2.31 3.20 -15.88
C GLU A 191 -3.40 4.21 -15.46
N LEU A 192 -3.60 4.42 -14.15
CA LEU A 192 -4.70 5.19 -13.58
C LEU A 192 -4.51 6.71 -13.75
N ARG A 193 -4.96 7.25 -14.88
CA ARG A 193 -4.78 8.68 -15.21
C ARG A 193 -5.75 9.58 -14.45
N ASN A 194 -6.97 9.12 -14.16
CA ASN A 194 -8.01 9.96 -13.59
C ASN A 194 -7.93 10.09 -12.06
N ILE A 195 -7.07 9.31 -11.39
CA ILE A 195 -6.83 9.47 -9.95
C ILE A 195 -6.08 10.77 -9.61
N GLY A 196 -5.43 11.39 -10.60
CA GLY A 196 -4.58 12.57 -10.41
C GLY A 196 -5.27 13.77 -9.76
N ALA A 197 -6.55 14.01 -10.05
CA ALA A 197 -7.31 15.11 -9.44
C ALA A 197 -7.52 14.88 -7.93
N THR A 198 -7.90 13.66 -7.55
CA THR A 198 -8.04 13.23 -6.16
C THR A 198 -6.71 13.32 -5.41
N LEU A 199 -5.62 12.86 -6.02
CA LEU A 199 -4.28 12.99 -5.45
C LEU A 199 -3.89 14.45 -5.26
N GLY A 200 -4.15 15.30 -6.25
CA GLY A 200 -3.91 16.74 -6.18
C GLY A 200 -4.68 17.41 -5.03
N SER A 201 -5.96 17.08 -4.87
CA SER A 201 -6.79 17.54 -3.73
C SER A 201 -6.22 17.07 -2.40
N PHE A 202 -5.83 15.80 -2.30
CA PHE A 202 -5.27 15.24 -1.08
C PHE A 202 -3.95 15.91 -0.71
N TYR A 203 -3.03 16.06 -1.65
CA TYR A 203 -1.77 16.76 -1.42
C TYR A 203 -1.98 18.23 -1.03
N ALA A 204 -2.87 18.94 -1.72
CA ALA A 204 -3.10 20.35 -1.44
C ALA A 204 -3.81 20.58 -0.10
N THR A 205 -4.82 19.76 0.23
CA THR A 205 -5.79 20.07 1.28
C THR A 205 -5.91 19.02 2.37
N GLY A 206 -5.35 17.82 2.19
CA GLY A 206 -5.57 16.67 3.06
C GLY A 206 -6.95 16.04 2.93
N VAL A 207 -7.71 16.37 1.87
CA VAL A 207 -9.04 15.79 1.59
C VAL A 207 -8.93 14.74 0.49
N ALA A 208 -9.33 13.51 0.82
CA ALA A 208 -9.50 12.39 -0.10
C ALA A 208 -10.99 12.10 -0.33
N GLU A 209 -11.32 11.62 -1.52
CA GLU A 209 -12.67 11.18 -1.91
C GLU A 209 -12.53 10.05 -2.94
N ASN A 210 -13.52 9.16 -3.01
CA ASN A 210 -13.60 8.18 -4.08
C ASN A 210 -13.95 8.94 -5.39
N PRO A 211 -13.10 8.87 -6.45
CA PRO A 211 -13.36 9.54 -7.73
C PRO A 211 -14.30 8.80 -8.70
N CYS A 212 -14.68 7.56 -8.39
CA CYS A 212 -15.38 6.65 -9.29
C CYS A 212 -16.91 6.83 -9.22
N ASP A 213 -17.65 6.47 -10.27
CA ASP A 213 -19.13 6.54 -10.30
C ASP A 213 -19.77 5.29 -9.65
N GLY A 214 -19.25 4.91 -8.48
CA GLY A 214 -19.54 3.63 -7.86
C GLY A 214 -18.32 3.05 -7.12
N PRO A 215 -18.34 1.74 -6.85
CA PRO A 215 -17.13 1.01 -6.46
C PRO A 215 -16.10 1.11 -7.58
N CYS A 216 -14.87 1.52 -7.26
CA CYS A 216 -13.87 1.79 -8.30
C CYS A 216 -13.51 0.56 -9.12
N ASP A 217 -13.65 0.69 -10.43
CA ASP A 217 -13.08 -0.23 -11.40
C ASP A 217 -12.00 0.44 -12.27
N ALA A 218 -11.45 -0.33 -13.21
CA ALA A 218 -10.44 0.17 -14.13
C ALA A 218 -10.99 1.24 -15.08
N ASP A 219 -12.23 1.11 -15.55
CA ASP A 219 -12.81 1.97 -16.59
C ASP A 219 -13.04 3.40 -16.07
N ASP A 220 -13.33 3.55 -14.77
CA ASP A 220 -13.43 4.85 -14.10
C ASP A 220 -12.11 5.64 -14.11
N LEU A 221 -10.99 4.93 -14.03
CA LEU A 221 -9.70 5.51 -13.65
C LEU A 221 -8.65 5.58 -14.76
N LEU A 222 -8.85 4.89 -15.88
CA LEU A 222 -7.96 4.87 -17.05
C LEU A 222 -7.98 6.17 -17.89
#